data_AF-A0A813HG23-F1
#
_entry.id   AF-A0A813HG23-F1
#
_cell.length_a   1.000
_cell.length_b   1.000
_cell.length_c   1.000
_cell.angle_alpha   90.00
_cell.angle_beta   90.00
_cell.angle_gamma   90.00
#
_symmetry.space_group_name_H-M   'P 1'
#
loop_
_entity.id
_entity.type
_entity.pdbx_description
1 polymer ?
#
loop_
_entity_poly.entity_id
_entity_poly.type
_entity_poly.pdbx_seq_one_letter_code
_entity_poly.pdbx_strand_id
1 'polypeptide(L)'
;EGVVQVCGTIYAFAAIKANGRVLTWGKADSGGDSSAVAPLLTEGVVQVCATVGAFAAIKANGSVVTWGNSDRGGDSSGVALLLGEGVVQLCGSTLAFAAIKANGSVVTWGDADGGGDSSAVAPLLEEGIVQVC
;
A
#
# COMPACT_ATOMS: atom_id res chain seq x y z
N GLU A 1 15.06 14.81 13.36
CA GLU A 1 14.12 14.59 12.25
C GLU A 1 12.78 14.10 12.81
N GLY A 2 11.67 14.66 12.32
CA GLY A 2 10.32 14.38 12.83
C GLY A 2 9.57 13.30 12.05
N VAL A 3 8.50 12.80 12.64
CA VAL A 3 7.49 11.95 11.99
C VAL A 3 6.47 12.84 11.30
N VAL A 4 6.11 12.52 10.06
CA VAL A 4 5.13 13.28 9.26
C VAL A 4 3.80 12.55 9.11
N GLN A 5 3.78 11.22 9.20
CA GLN A 5 2.57 10.41 9.14
C GLN A 5 2.73 9.17 10.03
N VAL A 6 1.64 8.76 10.68
CA VAL A 6 1.52 7.45 11.35
C VAL A 6 0.26 6.77 10.82
N CYS A 7 0.37 5.48 10.49
CA CYS A 7 -0.73 4.63 10.07
C CYS A 7 -0.72 3.34 10.91
N GLY A 8 -1.88 2.71 11.11
CA GLY A 8 -2.00 1.54 11.98
C GLY A 8 -2.86 0.44 11.36
N THR A 9 -2.45 -0.80 11.56
CA THR A 9 -3.31 -1.98 11.47
C THR A 9 -3.96 -2.23 12.83
N ILE A 10 -4.67 -3.35 13.01
CA ILE A 10 -5.23 -3.70 14.33
C ILE A 10 -4.13 -3.94 15.38
N TYR A 11 -2.95 -4.42 14.97
CA TYR A 11 -1.91 -4.88 15.90
C TYR A 11 -0.51 -4.29 15.64
N ALA A 12 -0.35 -3.39 14.68
CA ALA A 12 0.93 -2.79 14.33
C ALA A 12 0.76 -1.35 13.83
N PHE A 13 1.88 -0.62 13.82
CA PHE A 13 1.95 0.74 13.31
C PHE A 13 3.13 0.89 12.35
N ALA A 14 2.97 1.84 11.42
CA ALA A 14 4.02 2.33 10.55
C ALA A 14 4.07 3.86 10.62
N ALA A 15 5.27 4.43 10.66
CA ALA A 15 5.48 5.87 10.67
C ALA A 15 6.44 6.30 9.56
N ILE A 16 6.08 7.37 8.84
CA ILE A 16 6.94 8.01 7.86
C ILE A 16 7.68 9.16 8.53
N LYS A 17 8.99 9.20 8.37
CA LYS A 17 9.83 10.34 8.77
C LYS A 17 9.89 11.40 7.67
N ALA A 18 10.26 12.62 8.02
CA ALA A 18 10.40 13.73 7.08
C ALA A 18 11.40 13.46 5.92
N ASN A 19 12.33 12.53 6.07
CA ASN A 19 13.25 12.09 5.01
C ASN A 19 12.71 10.92 4.16
N GLY A 20 11.44 10.54 4.34
CA GLY A 20 10.80 9.45 3.62
C GLY A 20 11.19 8.04 4.10
N ARG A 21 11.87 7.92 5.25
CA ARG A 21 12.13 6.62 5.88
C ARG A 21 10.88 6.12 6.62
N VAL A 22 10.60 4.82 6.57
CA VAL A 22 9.53 4.18 7.35
C VAL A 22 10.08 3.46 8.58
N LEU A 23 9.37 3.58 9.69
CA LEU A 23 9.57 2.78 10.90
C LEU A 23 8.32 1.94 11.14
N THR A 24 8.49 0.69 11.56
CA THR A 24 7.40 -0.23 11.88
C THR A 24 7.57 -0.80 13.29
N TRP A 25 6.46 -1.05 13.97
CA TRP A 25 6.44 -1.72 15.27
C TRP A 25 5.10 -2.41 15.54
N GLY A 26 5.09 -3.40 16.43
CA GLY A 26 3.90 -4.18 16.80
C GLY A 26 3.99 -5.64 16.37
N LYS A 27 2.84 -6.30 16.18
CA LYS A 27 2.81 -7.73 15.82
C LYS A 27 3.41 -7.96 14.43
N ALA A 28 4.39 -8.85 14.34
CA ALA A 28 5.13 -9.16 13.11
C ALA A 28 4.19 -9.49 11.94
N ASP A 29 3.28 -10.46 12.12
CA ASP A 29 2.32 -10.89 11.08
C ASP A 29 1.31 -9.82 10.66
N SER A 30 1.21 -8.71 11.41
CA SER A 30 0.34 -7.57 11.09
C SER A 30 1.13 -6.39 10.51
N GLY A 31 2.35 -6.63 10.03
CA GLY A 31 3.23 -5.63 9.44
C GLY A 31 4.14 -4.88 10.43
N GLY A 32 4.22 -5.35 11.67
CA GLY A 32 5.17 -4.85 12.67
C GLY A 32 6.61 -5.23 12.37
N ASP A 33 6.83 -6.28 11.58
CA ASP A 33 8.14 -6.63 11.01
C ASP A 33 8.12 -6.30 9.50
N SER A 34 8.97 -5.35 9.10
CA SER A 34 9.18 -4.97 7.70
C SER A 34 10.59 -5.29 7.21
N SER A 35 11.32 -6.19 7.89
CA SER A 35 12.72 -6.53 7.59
C SER A 35 12.91 -7.01 6.15
N ALA A 36 11.97 -7.80 5.62
CA ALA A 36 11.98 -8.30 4.24
C ALA A 36 11.97 -7.19 3.18
N VAL A 37 11.40 -6.02 3.49
CA VAL A 37 11.29 -4.87 2.58
C VAL A 37 12.07 -3.65 3.07
N ALA A 38 12.85 -3.78 4.16
CA ALA A 38 13.57 -2.68 4.78
C ALA A 38 14.47 -1.89 3.80
N PRO A 39 15.19 -2.51 2.84
CA PRO A 39 15.99 -1.78 1.86
C PRO A 39 15.17 -0.83 0.98
N LEU A 40 13.87 -1.08 0.81
CA LEU A 40 12.96 -0.27 -0.02
C LEU A 40 12.33 0.89 0.76
N LEU A 41 12.39 0.85 2.10
CA LEU A 41 11.74 1.76 3.05
C LEU A 41 12.71 2.76 3.71
N THR A 42 13.94 2.86 3.20
CA THR A 42 14.99 3.73 3.75
C THR A 42 14.77 5.21 3.42
N GLU A 43 14.13 5.52 2.30
CA GLU A 43 13.90 6.88 1.81
C GLU A 43 12.79 6.92 0.73
N GLY A 44 12.33 8.13 0.44
CA GLY A 44 11.45 8.41 -0.69
C GLY A 44 10.02 7.93 -0.54
N VAL A 45 9.62 7.37 0.61
CA VAL A 45 8.21 7.05 0.89
C VAL A 45 7.45 8.34 1.19
N VAL A 46 6.31 8.53 0.51
CA VAL A 46 5.48 9.74 0.63
C VAL A 46 4.14 9.48 1.31
N GLN A 47 3.65 8.24 1.24
CA GLN A 47 2.38 7.84 1.84
C GLN A 47 2.45 6.38 2.28
N VAL A 48 1.80 6.06 3.39
CA VAL A 48 1.56 4.71 3.88
C VAL A 48 0.07 4.54 4.16
N CYS A 49 -0.50 3.43 3.71
CA CYS A 49 -1.87 3.01 4.01
C CYS A 49 -1.83 1.64 4.69
N ALA A 50 -2.89 1.31 5.43
CA ALA A 50 -3.02 0.05 6.14
C ALA A 50 -4.37 -0.62 5.84
N THR A 51 -4.37 -1.94 5.83
CA THR A 51 -5.56 -2.77 6.05
C THR A 51 -5.58 -3.18 7.53
N VAL A 52 -6.44 -4.13 7.91
CA VAL A 52 -6.43 -4.68 9.27
C VAL A 52 -5.19 -5.51 9.61
N GLY A 53 -4.35 -5.88 8.63
CA GLY A 53 -3.16 -6.71 8.88
C GLY A 53 -1.97 -6.51 7.95
N ALA A 54 -2.03 -5.56 7.02
CA ALA A 54 -0.93 -5.28 6.10
C ALA A 54 -0.79 -3.77 5.88
N PHE A 55 0.33 -3.39 5.28
CA PHE A 55 0.62 -2.03 4.87
C PHE A 55 1.02 -1.98 3.39
N ALA A 56 0.74 -0.85 2.77
CA ALA A 56 1.21 -0.48 1.46
C ALA A 56 1.78 0.95 1.51
N ALA A 57 2.93 1.17 0.88
CA ALA A 57 3.61 2.45 0.82
C ALA A 57 3.80 2.88 -0.64
N ILE A 58 3.53 4.15 -0.96
CA ILE A 58 3.93 4.76 -2.24
C ILE A 58 5.23 5.51 -2.03
N LYS A 59 6.14 5.35 -2.98
CA LYS A 59 7.36 6.15 -3.10
C LYS A 59 7.16 7.32 -4.08
N ALA A 60 7.98 8.36 -3.96
CA ALA A 60 7.91 9.57 -4.79
C ALA A 60 8.07 9.30 -6.30
N ASN A 61 8.68 8.18 -6.69
CA ASN A 61 8.78 7.72 -8.08
C ASN A 61 7.52 6.98 -8.57
N GLY A 62 6.49 6.85 -7.73
CA GLY A 62 5.24 6.15 -8.02
C GLY A 62 5.31 4.63 -7.91
N SER A 63 6.36 4.05 -7.33
CA SER A 63 6.43 2.61 -7.04
C SER A 63 5.75 2.29 -5.71
N VAL A 64 5.13 1.11 -5.60
CA VAL A 64 4.50 0.64 -4.35
C VAL A 64 5.32 -0.46 -3.68
N VAL A 65 5.38 -0.41 -2.35
CA VAL A 65 5.97 -1.45 -1.50
C VAL A 65 4.92 -1.96 -0.53
N THR A 66 4.75 -3.27 -0.42
CA THR A 66 3.76 -3.92 0.46
C THR A 66 4.45 -4.83 1.48
N TRP A 67 3.86 -4.97 2.67
CA TRP A 67 4.32 -5.91 3.69
C TRP A 67 3.22 -6.23 4.72
N GLY A 68 3.44 -7.26 5.53
CA GLY A 68 2.50 -7.76 6.53
C GLY A 68 1.77 -9.01 6.06
N ASN A 69 0.53 -9.21 6.51
CA ASN A 69 -0.24 -10.41 6.18
C ASN A 69 -0.55 -10.50 4.67
N SER A 70 -0.11 -11.57 4.01
CA SER A 70 -0.29 -11.80 2.57
C SER A 70 -1.75 -11.75 2.14
N ASP A 71 -2.62 -12.43 2.89
CA ASP A 71 -4.05 -12.57 2.59
C ASP A 71 -4.81 -11.25 2.74
N ARG A 72 -4.21 -10.25 3.40
CA ARG A 72 -4.77 -8.91 3.62
C ARG A 72 -4.08 -7.84 2.80
N GLY A 73 -3.43 -8.23 1.70
CA GLY A 73 -2.76 -7.33 0.77
C GLY A 73 -1.29 -7.03 1.07
N GLY A 74 -0.68 -7.78 2.00
CA GLY A 74 0.77 -7.72 2.29
C GLY A 74 1.63 -8.36 1.21
N ASP A 75 1.03 -9.15 0.31
CA ASP A 75 1.66 -9.64 -0.92
C ASP A 75 0.97 -9.00 -2.13
N SER A 76 1.74 -8.26 -2.93
CA SER A 76 1.28 -7.65 -4.18
C SER A 76 2.00 -8.23 -5.41
N SER A 77 2.65 -9.39 -5.28
CA SER A 77 3.43 -10.03 -6.35
C SER A 77 2.61 -10.31 -7.61
N GLY A 78 1.33 -10.69 -7.45
CA GLY A 78 0.39 -10.91 -8.55
C GLY A 78 0.10 -9.68 -9.42
N VAL A 79 0.35 -8.47 -8.90
CA VAL A 79 0.14 -7.18 -9.60
C VAL A 79 1.40 -6.31 -9.66
N ALA A 80 2.58 -6.88 -9.35
CA ALA A 80 3.82 -6.12 -9.19
C ALA A 80 4.21 -5.30 -10.44
N LEU A 81 3.97 -5.84 -11.65
CA LEU A 81 4.23 -5.14 -12.91
C LEU A 81 3.38 -3.87 -13.06
N LEU A 82 2.17 -3.86 -12.49
CA LEU A 82 1.26 -2.71 -12.56
C LEU A 82 1.60 -1.65 -11.50
N LEU A 83 2.27 -2.05 -10.42
CA LEU A 83 2.63 -1.21 -9.27
C LEU A 83 4.09 -0.71 -9.27
N GLY A 84 4.85 -1.01 -10.33
CA GLY A 84 6.26 -0.62 -10.43
C GLY A 84 6.49 0.89 -10.60
N GLU A 85 5.54 1.60 -11.20
CA GLU A 85 5.60 3.05 -11.43
C GLU A 85 4.23 3.67 -11.68
N GLY A 86 4.18 5.00 -11.58
CA GLY A 86 3.02 5.80 -11.97
C GLY A 86 1.84 5.71 -11.01
N VAL A 87 1.97 5.09 -9.84
CA VAL A 87 0.96 5.15 -8.78
C VAL A 87 1.02 6.51 -8.10
N VAL A 88 -0.14 7.16 -7.94
CA VAL A 88 -0.26 8.50 -7.34
C VAL A 88 -0.99 8.49 -6.00
N GLN A 89 -1.80 7.46 -5.74
CA GLN A 89 -2.58 7.36 -4.51
C GLN A 89 -2.86 5.91 -4.15
N LEU A 90 -2.87 5.63 -2.84
CA LEU A 90 -3.30 4.36 -2.26
C LEU A 90 -4.53 4.59 -1.40
N CYS A 91 -5.42 3.61 -1.39
CA CYS A 91 -6.42 3.45 -0.35
C CYS A 91 -6.49 2.01 0.13
N GLY A 92 -6.72 1.84 1.43
CA GLY A 92 -6.97 0.53 2.04
C GLY A 92 -8.45 0.34 2.33
N SER A 93 -8.95 -0.87 2.06
CA SER A 93 -10.18 -1.37 2.65
C SER A 93 -9.86 -2.10 3.96
N THR A 94 -10.82 -2.88 4.48
CA THR A 94 -10.56 -3.75 5.63
C THR A 94 -9.51 -4.81 5.30
N LEU A 95 -9.53 -5.42 4.11
CA LEU A 95 -8.72 -6.59 3.76
C LEU A 95 -7.96 -6.47 2.41
N ALA A 96 -8.13 -5.38 1.68
CA ALA A 96 -7.56 -5.19 0.36
C ALA A 96 -7.05 -3.76 0.18
N PHE A 97 -6.30 -3.52 -0.89
CA PHE A 97 -5.84 -2.20 -1.29
C PHE A 97 -6.28 -1.88 -2.72
N ALA A 98 -6.39 -0.58 -2.99
CA ALA A 98 -6.53 -0.03 -4.33
C ALA A 98 -5.45 1.04 -4.55
N ALA A 99 -4.82 1.01 -5.73
CA ALA A 99 -3.86 2.01 -6.19
C ALA A 99 -4.41 2.73 -7.42
N ILE A 100 -4.42 4.06 -7.39
CA ILE A 100 -4.71 4.88 -8.58
C ILE A 100 -3.40 5.20 -9.27
N LYS A 101 -3.38 5.03 -10.59
CA LYS A 101 -2.27 5.43 -11.44
C LYS A 101 -2.50 6.82 -12.03
N ALA A 102 -1.43 7.49 -12.43
CA ALA A 102 -1.45 8.84 -13.02
C ALA A 102 -2.27 8.91 -14.34
N ASN A 103 -2.45 7.78 -15.02
CA ASN A 103 -3.32 7.66 -16.20
C ASN A 103 -4.81 7.50 -15.84
N GLY A 104 -5.16 7.51 -14.55
CA GLY A 104 -6.52 7.33 -14.05
C GLY A 104 -6.98 5.87 -13.95
N SER A 105 -6.12 4.89 -14.23
CA SER A 105 -6.46 3.47 -14.02
C SER A 105 -6.32 3.04 -12.56
N VAL A 106 -7.07 2.01 -12.15
CA VAL A 106 -7.02 1.46 -10.79
C VAL A 106 -6.50 0.02 -10.78
N VAL A 107 -5.64 -0.28 -9.83
CA VAL A 107 -5.13 -1.63 -9.55
C VAL A 107 -5.54 -2.04 -8.15
N THR A 108 -6.14 -3.22 -8.00
CA THR A 108 -6.58 -3.78 -6.72
C THR A 108 -5.81 -5.06 -6.38
N TRP A 109 -5.63 -5.34 -5.09
CA TRP A 109 -5.05 -6.60 -4.59
C TRP A 109 -5.42 -6.84 -3.13
N GLY A 110 -5.18 -8.06 -2.66
CA GLY A 110 -5.56 -8.53 -1.32
C GLY A 110 -6.75 -9.47 -1.38
N ASP A 111 -7.49 -9.56 -0.29
CA ASP A 111 -8.65 -10.45 -0.19
C ASP A 111 -9.74 -10.10 -1.21
N ALA A 112 -10.23 -11.10 -1.95
CA ALA A 112 -11.20 -10.91 -3.02
C ALA A 112 -12.53 -10.30 -2.49
N ASP A 113 -13.06 -10.85 -1.40
CA ASP A 113 -14.31 -10.38 -0.78
C ASP A 113 -14.14 -9.00 -0.12
N GLY A 114 -12.90 -8.66 0.25
CA GLY A 114 -12.48 -7.35 0.75
C GLY A 114 -12.27 -6.27 -0.31
N GLY A 115 -12.49 -6.58 -1.60
CA GLY A 115 -12.31 -5.65 -2.72
C GLY A 115 -11.00 -5.83 -3.51
N GLY A 116 -10.26 -6.92 -3.27
CA GLY A 116 -9.06 -7.29 -4.02
C GLY A 116 -9.36 -7.84 -5.42
N ASP A 117 -10.60 -8.25 -5.69
CA ASP A 117 -11.08 -8.60 -7.03
C ASP A 117 -12.03 -7.52 -7.56
N SER A 118 -11.55 -6.72 -8.51
CA SER A 118 -12.35 -5.71 -9.21
C SER A 118 -12.72 -6.10 -10.64
N SER A 119 -12.60 -7.38 -11.02
CA SER A 119 -12.83 -7.87 -12.39
C SER A 119 -14.23 -7.54 -12.91
N ALA A 120 -15.24 -7.59 -12.04
CA ALA A 120 -16.63 -7.27 -12.38
C ALA A 120 -16.84 -5.82 -12.84
N VAL A 121 -15.95 -4.91 -12.45
CA VAL A 121 -16.02 -3.48 -12.78
C VAL A 121 -14.77 -2.99 -13.52
N ALA A 122 -13.90 -3.90 -13.97
CA ALA A 122 -12.63 -3.56 -14.62
C ALA A 122 -12.79 -2.55 -15.78
N PRO A 123 -13.81 -2.64 -16.68
CA PRO A 123 -13.98 -1.67 -17.75
C PRO A 123 -14.27 -0.23 -17.28
N LEU A 124 -14.72 -0.05 -16.04
CA LEU A 124 -15.00 1.25 -15.44
C LEU A 124 -13.78 1.83 -14.69
N LEU A 125 -12.70 1.05 -14.58
CA LEU A 125 -11.50 1.37 -13.81
C LEU A 125 -10.27 1.63 -14.69
N GLU A 126 -10.48 1.81 -16.00
CA GLU A 126 -9.38 1.97 -16.97
C GLU A 126 -8.91 3.43 -17.10
N GLU A 127 -9.77 4.42 -16.85
CA GLU A 127 -9.42 5.84 -16.95
C GLU A 127 -10.37 6.77 -16.17
N GLY A 128 -9.93 8.00 -15.92
CA GLY A 128 -10.78 9.07 -15.36
C GLY A 128 -10.90 9.09 -13.82
N ILE A 129 -10.26 8.16 -13.12
CA ILE A 129 -10.20 8.17 -11.65
C ILE A 129 -9.10 9.14 -11.20
N VAL A 130 -9.49 10.21 -10.50
CA VAL A 130 -8.56 11.27 -10.05
C VAL A 130 -8.29 11.25 -8.55
N GLN A 131 -9.13 10.58 -7.76
CA GLN A 131 -8.93 10.45 -6.32
C GLN A 131 -9.68 9.23 -5.76
N VAL A 132 -9.09 8.56 -4.76
CA VAL A 132 -9.71 7.51 -3.95
C VAL A 132 -9.19 7.69 -2.52
N CYS A 133 -10.08 8.08 -1.60
CA CYS A 133 -9.73 8.42 -0.21
C CYS A 133 -8.68 9.56 -0.20
#